data_AF-A0A0B1NZF6-F1
#
_entry.id   AF-A0A0B1NZF6-F1
#
_cell.length_a   1.000
_cell.length_b   1.000
_cell.length_c   1.000
_cell.angle_alpha   90.00
_cell.angle_beta   90.00
_cell.angle_gamma   90.00
#
_symmetry.space_group_name_H-M   'P 1'
#
loop_
_entity.id
_entity.type
_entity.pdbx_description
1 polymer ?
#
loop_
_entity_poly.entity_id
_entity_poly.type
_entity_poly.pdbx_seq_one_letter_code
_entity_poly.pdbx_strand_id
1 'polypeptide(L)'
;MPSPPPPNTPTLLTPSQNTSLPNIPVVNRKFLEPVPPSKRAAQNAADPDSSCQLNEEDPTLRHLPPELAKIFAARQQQERAWHTRLMVCTSFISNIESIVNNFQEGEEKETVRKIQSQLLAAISQFAAADVYPASPSFRNPSKLKDSIEELKALT
;
A
#
# COMPACT_ATOMS: atom_id res chain seq x y z
N MET A 1 1.69 -63.62 -23.75
CA MET A 1 1.25 -62.24 -23.44
C MET A 1 1.14 -62.08 -21.93
N PRO A 2 1.83 -61.12 -21.30
CA PRO A 2 1.66 -60.79 -19.89
C PRO A 2 0.74 -59.57 -19.68
N SER A 3 0.00 -59.56 -18.57
CA SER A 3 -0.97 -58.53 -18.17
C SER A 3 -0.30 -57.21 -17.74
N PRO A 4 -0.98 -56.04 -17.88
CA PRO A 4 -0.43 -54.75 -17.49
C PRO A 4 -0.54 -54.51 -15.97
N PRO A 5 0.39 -53.72 -15.37
CA PRO A 5 0.32 -53.32 -13.97
C PRO A 5 -0.70 -52.18 -13.74
N PRO A 6 -1.20 -52.01 -12.49
CA PRO A 6 -2.22 -51.01 -12.16
C PRO A 6 -1.69 -49.56 -12.15
N PRO A 7 -2.58 -48.54 -12.21
CA PRO A 7 -2.21 -47.13 -12.37
C PRO A 7 -1.67 -46.52 -11.06
N ASN A 8 -0.51 -45.85 -11.15
CA ASN A 8 0.07 -45.07 -10.06
C ASN A 8 -0.74 -43.80 -9.78
N THR A 9 -1.11 -43.60 -8.51
CA THR A 9 -1.71 -42.36 -7.99
C THR A 9 -0.61 -41.32 -7.73
N PRO A 10 -0.75 -40.03 -8.10
CA PRO A 10 0.28 -39.03 -7.87
C PRO A 10 0.24 -38.50 -6.43
N THR A 11 1.31 -38.71 -5.67
CA THR A 11 1.50 -38.11 -4.33
C THR A 11 2.00 -36.67 -4.46
N LEU A 12 1.34 -35.77 -3.73
CA LEU A 12 1.58 -34.33 -3.68
C LEU A 12 2.80 -33.99 -2.79
N LEU A 13 3.78 -33.31 -3.42
CA LEU A 13 4.82 -32.38 -2.94
C LEU A 13 5.16 -32.28 -1.44
N THR A 14 6.46 -32.45 -1.13
CA THR A 14 7.15 -31.65 -0.09
C THR A 14 8.52 -31.16 -0.61
N PRO A 15 8.90 -29.88 -0.40
CA PRO A 15 10.20 -29.36 -0.81
C PRO A 15 11.29 -29.78 0.20
N SER A 16 12.34 -30.39 -0.33
CA SER A 16 13.58 -30.67 0.40
C SER A 16 14.29 -29.37 0.77
N GLN A 17 14.46 -29.10 2.07
CA GLN A 17 15.39 -28.09 2.58
C GLN A 17 16.42 -28.79 3.46
N ASN A 18 17.52 -29.23 2.86
CA ASN A 18 18.72 -29.63 3.59
C ASN A 18 19.64 -28.42 3.72
N THR A 19 19.53 -27.68 4.82
CA THR A 19 20.59 -26.77 5.28
C THR A 19 21.02 -27.23 6.67
N SER A 20 22.22 -27.80 6.74
CA SER A 20 22.84 -28.29 7.98
C SER A 20 23.08 -27.16 8.97
N LEU A 21 22.56 -27.29 10.20
CA LEU A 21 23.00 -26.52 11.37
C LEU A 21 23.51 -27.49 12.47
N PRO A 22 24.47 -27.07 13.31
CA PRO A 22 25.24 -27.96 14.18
C PRO A 22 24.39 -28.48 15.34
N ASN A 23 24.67 -29.73 15.76
CA ASN A 23 24.00 -30.46 16.86
C ASN A 23 23.88 -29.61 18.13
N ILE A 24 22.70 -29.04 18.37
CA ILE A 24 22.29 -28.50 19.67
C ILE A 24 21.45 -29.61 20.34
N PRO A 25 21.75 -30.03 21.59
CA PRO A 25 20.93 -31.03 22.27
C PRO A 25 19.51 -30.49 22.46
N VAL A 26 18.55 -31.13 21.78
CA VAL A 26 17.13 -30.79 21.83
C VAL A 26 16.59 -31.16 23.22
N VAL A 27 16.58 -30.20 24.14
CA VAL A 27 15.72 -30.27 25.31
C VAL A 27 14.29 -30.15 24.78
N ASN A 28 13.54 -31.26 24.86
CA ASN A 28 12.15 -31.35 24.48
C ASN A 28 11.28 -30.47 25.40
N ARG A 29 11.23 -29.16 25.10
CA ARG A 29 10.35 -28.21 25.78
C ARG A 29 8.97 -28.35 25.17
N LYS A 30 7.96 -28.58 26.02
CA LYS A 30 6.56 -28.59 25.63
C LYS A 30 6.20 -27.20 25.09
N PHE A 31 6.00 -27.08 23.78
CA PHE A 31 5.55 -25.83 23.17
C PHE A 31 4.13 -25.53 23.66
N LEU A 32 3.92 -24.35 24.23
CA LEU A 32 2.57 -23.82 24.46
C LEU A 32 1.99 -23.44 23.09
N GLU A 33 0.72 -23.75 22.87
CA GLU A 33 0.03 -23.33 21.65
C GLU A 33 0.06 -21.81 21.50
N PRO A 34 0.24 -21.29 20.27
CA PRO A 34 0.13 -19.86 20.01
C PRO A 34 -1.22 -19.34 20.48
N VAL A 35 -1.20 -18.35 21.37
CA VAL A 35 -2.42 -17.62 21.75
C VAL A 35 -2.88 -16.80 20.54
N PRO A 36 -4.13 -16.94 20.08
CA PRO A 36 -4.65 -16.12 19.00
C PRO A 36 -4.53 -14.63 19.39
N PRO A 37 -4.12 -13.74 18.48
CA PRO A 37 -4.08 -12.32 18.78
C PRO A 37 -5.46 -11.86 19.25
N SER A 38 -5.51 -11.30 20.47
CA SER A 38 -6.73 -10.73 21.04
C SER A 38 -7.28 -9.67 20.10
N LYS A 39 -8.51 -9.87 19.62
CA LYS A 39 -9.25 -8.90 18.78
C LYS A 39 -9.27 -7.56 19.51
N ARG A 40 -8.47 -6.59 19.06
CA ARG A 40 -8.75 -5.19 19.38
C ARG A 40 -9.97 -4.81 18.54
N ALA A 41 -11.10 -4.56 19.19
CA ALA A 41 -12.22 -3.93 18.53
C ALA A 41 -11.76 -2.54 18.07
N ALA A 42 -11.62 -2.34 16.77
CA ALA A 42 -11.50 -1.00 16.21
C ALA A 42 -12.86 -0.34 16.45
N GLN A 43 -12.94 0.51 17.47
CA GLN A 43 -14.11 1.33 17.71
C GLN A 43 -14.23 2.26 16.50
N ASN A 44 -15.27 2.04 15.69
CA ASN A 44 -15.74 3.03 14.74
C ASN A 44 -16.10 4.29 15.52
N ALA A 45 -15.29 5.33 15.38
CA ALA A 45 -15.70 6.70 15.62
C ALA A 45 -15.25 7.49 14.39
N ALA A 46 -16.18 7.64 13.46
CA ALA A 46 -16.06 8.65 12.44
C ALA A 46 -16.20 10.01 13.13
N ASP A 47 -15.19 10.87 12.95
CA ASP A 47 -15.36 12.31 13.04
C ASP A 47 -14.73 12.90 11.77
N PRO A 48 -15.52 13.47 10.84
CA PRO A 48 -14.99 14.11 9.66
C PRO A 48 -14.71 15.57 10.00
N ASP A 49 -13.60 15.84 10.69
CA ASP A 49 -13.05 17.20 10.75
C ASP A 49 -11.53 17.14 10.87
N SER A 50 -10.89 16.60 9.82
CA SER A 50 -9.45 16.74 9.64
C SER A 50 -9.16 18.11 9.05
N SER A 51 -9.30 19.13 9.91
CA SER A 51 -8.60 20.39 9.70
C SER A 51 -7.10 20.10 9.72
N CYS A 52 -6.39 20.69 8.77
CA CYS A 52 -4.94 20.68 8.67
C CYS A 52 -4.30 21.31 9.92
N GLN A 53 -4.17 20.56 11.01
CA GLN A 53 -3.37 20.97 12.16
C GLN A 53 -1.98 20.36 12.02
N LEU A 54 -1.13 21.11 11.31
CA LEU A 54 0.32 21.02 11.44
C LEU A 54 0.68 21.44 12.87
N ASN A 55 1.47 20.60 13.55
CA ASN A 55 2.08 20.84 14.87
C ASN A 55 1.11 20.91 16.05
N GLU A 56 0.52 19.77 16.41
CA GLU A 56 0.39 19.44 17.82
C GLU A 56 1.22 18.18 18.01
N GLU A 57 2.34 18.30 18.70
CA GLU A 57 3.06 17.16 19.22
C GLU A 57 2.08 16.32 20.04
N ASP A 58 1.65 15.20 19.44
CA ASP A 58 0.68 14.28 20.04
C ASP A 58 1.07 14.11 21.52
N PRO A 59 0.20 14.47 22.48
CA PRO A 59 0.54 14.51 23.89
C PRO A 59 1.01 13.14 24.41
N THR A 60 0.72 12.06 23.68
CA THR A 60 1.26 10.72 23.97
C THR A 60 2.77 10.59 23.71
N LEU A 61 3.34 11.37 22.78
CA LEU A 61 4.76 11.30 22.41
C LEU A 61 5.68 12.06 23.36
N ARG A 62 5.14 12.97 24.18
CA ARG A 62 5.92 13.74 25.18
C ARG A 62 6.62 12.83 26.21
N HIS A 63 6.09 11.64 26.43
CA HIS A 63 6.63 10.68 27.40
C HIS A 63 7.65 9.70 26.78
N LEU A 64 7.90 9.79 25.47
CA LEU A 64 8.83 8.91 24.77
C LEU A 64 10.25 9.52 24.74
N PRO A 65 11.30 8.68 24.83
CA PRO A 65 12.64 9.05 24.42
C PRO A 65 12.67 9.69 23.02
N PRO A 66 13.50 10.74 22.78
CA PRO A 66 13.54 11.47 21.51
C PRO A 66 13.75 10.58 20.27
N GLU A 67 14.51 9.50 20.41
CA GLU A 67 14.77 8.54 19.33
C GLU A 67 13.50 7.80 18.93
N LEU A 68 12.69 7.39 19.92
CA LEU A 68 11.42 6.71 19.70
C LEU A 68 10.36 7.65 19.12
N ALA A 69 10.31 8.91 19.59
CA ALA A 69 9.43 9.93 19.03
C ALA A 69 9.70 10.15 17.53
N LYS A 70 10.98 10.19 17.12
CA LYS A 70 11.36 10.32 15.70
C LYS A 70 10.93 9.12 14.86
N ILE A 71 11.14 7.90 15.37
CA ILE A 71 10.72 6.67 14.68
C ILE A 71 9.20 6.64 14.52
N PHE A 72 8.45 7.00 15.57
CA PHE A 72 6.99 7.07 15.52
C PHE A 72 6.51 8.10 14.49
N ALA A 73 7.06 9.31 14.51
CA ALA A 73 6.69 10.36 13.56
C ALA A 73 6.96 9.93 12.10
N ALA A 74 8.10 9.31 11.83
CA ALA A 74 8.43 8.78 10.51
C ALA A 74 7.46 7.68 10.06
N ARG A 75 7.10 6.76 10.96
CA ARG A 75 6.10 5.71 10.69
C ARG A 75 4.72 6.30 10.44
N GLN A 76 4.28 7.26 11.25
CA GLN A 76 2.98 7.91 11.08
C GLN A 76 2.90 8.67 9.73
N GLN A 77 4.00 9.27 9.29
CA GLN A 77 4.07 9.88 7.96
C GLN A 77 3.99 8.83 6.85
N GLN A 78 4.71 7.72 7.00
CA GLN A 78 4.65 6.60 6.05
C GLN A 78 3.24 6.01 5.95
N GLU A 79 2.58 5.80 7.08
CA GLU A 79 1.20 5.30 7.14
C GLU A 79 0.23 6.24 6.43
N ARG A 80 0.29 7.55 6.73
CA ARG A 80 -0.52 8.55 6.00
C ARG A 80 -0.27 8.53 4.50
N ALA A 81 1.00 8.44 4.08
CA ALA A 81 1.34 8.35 2.66
C ALA A 81 0.78 7.07 2.02
N TRP A 82 0.85 5.93 2.70
CA TRP A 82 0.28 4.67 2.22
C TRP A 82 -1.24 4.74 2.10
N HIS A 83 -1.93 5.32 3.08
CA HIS A 83 -3.38 5.55 3.02
C HIS A 83 -3.76 6.45 1.83
N THR A 84 -3.05 7.56 1.63
CA THR A 84 -3.32 8.43 0.48
C THR A 84 -3.11 7.70 -0.84
N ARG A 85 -2.00 6.96 -1.00
CA ARG A 85 -1.75 6.17 -2.22
C ARG A 85 -2.85 5.14 -2.45
N LEU A 86 -3.28 4.43 -1.41
CA LEU A 86 -4.34 3.44 -1.51
C LEU A 86 -5.66 4.07 -1.96
N MET A 87 -6.06 5.19 -1.36
CA MET A 87 -7.29 5.90 -1.72
C MET A 87 -7.25 6.37 -3.18
N VAL A 88 -6.13 6.98 -3.59
CA VAL A 88 -5.95 7.51 -4.94
C VAL A 88 -5.96 6.38 -5.97
N CYS A 89 -5.18 5.31 -5.77
CA CYS A 89 -5.11 4.19 -6.69
C CYS A 89 -6.47 3.49 -6.82
N THR A 90 -7.15 3.24 -5.71
CA THR A 90 -8.49 2.62 -5.71
C THR A 90 -9.48 3.47 -6.49
N SER A 91 -9.49 4.79 -6.27
CA SER A 91 -10.38 5.70 -7.00
C SER A 91 -10.13 5.68 -8.51
N PHE A 92 -8.87 5.76 -8.94
CA PHE A 92 -8.52 5.69 -10.35
C PHE A 92 -8.91 4.35 -10.98
N ILE A 93 -8.63 3.24 -10.30
CA ILE A 93 -8.99 1.89 -10.81
C ILE A 93 -10.50 1.78 -11.00
N SER A 94 -11.29 2.12 -9.98
CA SER A 94 -12.76 2.07 -10.07
C SER A 94 -13.31 2.98 -11.16
N ASN A 95 -12.72 4.16 -11.37
CA ASN A 95 -13.11 5.07 -12.43
C ASN A 95 -12.80 4.50 -13.82
N ILE A 96 -11.59 3.96 -14.00
CA ILE A 96 -11.18 3.31 -15.26
C ILE A 96 -12.09 2.13 -15.59
N GLU A 97 -12.38 1.27 -14.62
CA GLU A 97 -13.29 0.13 -14.80
C GLU A 97 -14.70 0.58 -15.19
N SER A 98 -15.22 1.63 -14.55
CA SER A 98 -16.51 2.23 -14.90
C SER A 98 -16.53 2.73 -16.34
N ILE A 99 -15.49 3.46 -16.75
CA ILE A 99 -15.36 3.98 -18.13
C ILE A 99 -15.31 2.82 -19.12
N VAL A 100 -14.46 1.81 -18.91
CA VAL A 100 -14.31 0.65 -19.79
C VAL A 100 -15.63 -0.10 -19.96
N ASN A 101 -16.42 -0.21 -18.90
CA ASN A 101 -17.71 -0.91 -18.92
C ASN A 101 -18.80 -0.16 -19.72
N ASN A 102 -18.65 1.14 -19.98
CA ASN A 102 -19.62 1.89 -20.78
C ASN A 102 -19.47 1.65 -22.29
N PHE A 103 -18.39 1.01 -22.74
CA PHE A 103 -18.16 0.72 -24.15
C PHE A 103 -18.72 -0.65 -24.55
N GLN A 104 -19.42 -0.65 -25.69
CA GLN A 104 -19.90 -1.88 -26.32
C GLN A 104 -18.76 -2.63 -26.99
N GLU A 105 -18.91 -3.94 -27.16
CA GLU A 105 -17.88 -4.75 -27.80
C GLU A 105 -17.59 -4.28 -29.22
N GLY A 106 -16.30 -4.12 -29.56
CA GLY A 106 -15.87 -3.56 -30.83
C GLY A 106 -14.47 -2.94 -30.78
N GLU A 107 -14.08 -2.29 -31.87
CA GLU A 107 -12.78 -1.63 -32.04
C GLU A 107 -12.51 -0.52 -31.01
N GLU A 108 -13.55 0.21 -30.61
CA GLU A 108 -13.46 1.27 -29.61
C GLU A 108 -13.12 0.70 -28.23
N LYS A 109 -13.83 -0.36 -27.80
CA LYS A 109 -13.56 -1.03 -26.53
C LYS A 109 -12.18 -1.67 -26.48
N GLU A 110 -11.70 -2.23 -27.58
CA GLU A 110 -10.32 -2.74 -27.67
C GLU A 110 -9.30 -1.60 -27.52
N THR A 111 -9.56 -0.43 -28.11
CA THR A 111 -8.71 0.76 -27.95
C THR A 111 -8.71 1.24 -26.49
N VAL A 112 -9.88 1.32 -25.86
CA VAL A 112 -10.02 1.70 -24.45
C VAL A 112 -9.33 0.69 -23.53
N ARG A 113 -9.39 -0.63 -23.81
CA ARG A 113 -8.66 -1.65 -23.04
C ARG A 113 -7.13 -1.49 -23.14
N LYS A 114 -6.60 -1.07 -24.29
CA LYS A 114 -5.16 -0.76 -24.42
C LYS A 114 -4.76 0.43 -23.56
N ILE A 115 -5.58 1.48 -23.56
CA ILE A 115 -5.37 2.66 -22.71
C ILE A 115 -5.47 2.27 -21.23
N GLN A 116 -6.49 1.50 -20.84
CA GLN A 116 -6.63 0.95 -19.49
C GLN A 116 -5.36 0.21 -19.05
N SER A 117 -4.82 -0.67 -19.90
CA SER A 117 -3.60 -1.41 -19.57
C SER A 117 -2.41 -0.49 -19.29
N GLN A 118 -2.24 0.57 -20.08
CA GLN A 118 -1.20 1.57 -19.86
C GLN A 118 -1.41 2.35 -18.55
N LEU A 119 -2.64 2.77 -18.28
CA LEU A 119 -2.98 3.47 -17.04
C LEU A 119 -2.76 2.60 -15.80
N LEU A 120 -3.18 1.33 -15.84
CA LEU A 120 -2.94 0.38 -14.74
C LEU A 120 -1.44 0.15 -14.50
N ALA A 121 -0.63 0.10 -15.57
CA ALA A 121 0.82 0.01 -15.44
C ALA A 121 1.41 1.26 -14.77
N ALA A 122 0.94 2.47 -15.13
CA ALA A 122 1.37 3.72 -14.48
C ALA A 122 0.93 3.79 -13.01
N ILE A 123 -0.30 3.36 -12.69
CA ILE A 123 -0.80 3.29 -11.31
C ILE A 123 0.03 2.31 -10.49
N SER A 124 0.41 1.16 -11.07
CA SER A 124 1.29 0.19 -10.41
C SER A 124 2.65 0.80 -10.06
N GLN A 125 3.26 1.53 -11.00
CA GLN A 125 4.52 2.24 -10.75
C GLN A 125 4.37 3.32 -9.67
N PHE A 126 3.27 4.07 -9.69
CA PHE A 126 2.95 5.07 -8.67
C PHE A 126 2.75 4.43 -7.28
N ALA A 127 2.02 3.31 -7.21
CA ALA A 127 1.78 2.58 -5.96
C ALA A 127 3.06 2.00 -5.37
N ALA A 128 3.96 1.52 -6.22
CA ALA A 128 5.26 0.96 -5.84
C ALA A 128 6.34 2.02 -5.51
N ALA A 129 6.08 3.30 -5.79
CA ALA A 129 7.04 4.36 -5.53
C ALA A 129 7.25 4.54 -4.02
N ASP A 130 8.42 4.16 -3.50
CA ASP A 130 8.80 4.42 -2.10
C ASP A 130 9.16 5.90 -1.86
N VAL A 131 9.37 6.66 -2.93
CA VAL A 131 9.70 8.09 -2.85
C VAL A 131 8.47 8.89 -2.44
N TYR A 132 8.57 9.55 -1.30
CA TYR A 132 7.62 10.58 -0.89
C TYR A 132 7.88 11.81 -1.77
N PRO A 133 6.93 12.28 -2.59
CA PRO A 133 7.04 13.63 -3.09
C PRO A 133 7.07 14.51 -1.85
N ALA A 134 8.18 15.20 -1.62
CA ALA A 134 8.22 16.27 -0.64
C ALA A 134 6.94 17.07 -0.82
N SER A 135 6.21 17.30 0.26
CA SER A 135 4.98 18.10 0.24
C SER A 135 5.25 19.29 -0.68
N PRO A 136 4.42 19.53 -1.73
CA PRO A 136 4.68 20.62 -2.66
C PRO A 136 4.85 21.85 -1.80
N SER A 137 6.10 22.30 -1.72
CA SER A 137 6.45 23.37 -0.82
C SER A 137 5.92 24.59 -1.53
N PHE A 138 4.67 24.95 -1.26
CA PHE A 138 4.21 26.33 -1.36
C PHE A 138 4.92 27.17 -0.27
N ARG A 139 6.22 26.93 -0.07
CA ARG A 139 7.13 27.79 0.64
C ARG A 139 7.43 28.87 -0.37
N ASN A 140 6.54 29.86 -0.41
CA ASN A 140 6.76 31.29 -0.69
C ASN A 140 5.47 31.87 -1.30
N PRO A 141 4.61 32.55 -0.52
CA PRO A 141 3.43 33.23 -1.04
C PRO A 141 3.74 34.35 -2.03
N SER A 142 5.01 34.76 -2.17
CA SER A 142 5.47 35.70 -3.20
C SER A 142 5.42 35.10 -4.61
N LYS A 143 5.81 33.83 -4.79
CA LYS A 143 5.83 33.17 -6.10
C LYS A 143 4.43 32.94 -6.69
N LEU A 144 3.44 32.76 -5.83
CA LEU A 144 2.04 32.62 -6.23
C LEU A 144 1.47 33.95 -6.76
N LYS A 145 1.86 35.08 -6.16
CA LYS A 145 1.44 36.41 -6.62
C LYS A 145 2.01 36.74 -7.99
N ASP A 146 3.29 36.46 -8.21
CA ASP A 146 3.95 36.70 -9.50
C ASP A 146 3.32 35.88 -10.62
N SER A 147 2.99 34.61 -10.35
CA SER A 147 2.35 33.72 -11.34
C SER A 147 0.90 34.14 -11.65
N ILE A 148 0.19 34.72 -10.68
CA ILE A 148 -1.18 35.23 -10.87
C ILE A 148 -1.17 36.57 -11.63
N GLU A 149 -0.18 37.42 -11.41
CA GLU A 149 0.02 38.67 -12.16
C GLU A 149 0.40 38.39 -13.63
N GLU A 150 1.29 37.42 -13.88
CA GLU A 150 1.68 37.02 -15.24
C GLU A 150 0.49 36.46 -16.06
N LEU A 151 -0.38 35.68 -15.42
CA LEU A 151 -1.62 35.19 -16.03
C LEU A 151 -2.64 36.30 -16.33
N LYS A 152 -2.66 37.37 -15.53
CA LYS A 152 -3.52 38.54 -15.76
C LYS A 152 -2.99 39.46 -16.87
N ALA A 153 -1.68 39.47 -17.11
CA ALA A 153 -1.06 40.28 -18.17
C ALA A 153 -1.24 39.69 -19.59
N LEU A 154 -1.75 38.45 -19.69
CA LEU A 154 -1.99 37.73 -20.94
C LEU A 154 -3.48 37.69 -21.36
N THR A 155 -4.36 38.38 -20.62
CA THR A 155 -5.79 38.58 -20.96
C THR A 155 -6.04 40.05 -21.24
#